data_AF-A0A8C0ZXM7-F1
#
_entry.id   AF-A0A8C0ZXM7-F1
#
_cell.length_a   1.000
_cell.length_b   1.000
_cell.length_c   1.000
_cell.angle_alpha   90.00
_cell.angle_beta   90.00
_cell.angle_gamma   90.00
#
_symmetry.space_group_name_H-M   'P 1'
#
loop_
_entity.id
_entity.type
_entity.pdbx_description
1 polymer ?
#
loop_
_entity_poly.entity_id
_entity_poly.type
_entity_poly.pdbx_seq_one_letter_code
_entity_poly.pdbx_strand_id
1 'polypeptide(L)'
;FSALDRPVLEDHSHGAHKEGQGDDCQGPEAVSAPAGLVPRSSPVSPESLMREAISLVPSLLLKYQMKEPITKAEMLNYVRRSHQDYFPAVFSRASDCLRLVFGIEMREVDPSSPSYILVTSLGLTYDEMLSDKQGMPKTGLLIITLGIIVVEGNCASEQVFWEGLSMMGVYAGREHYFYRNPRKLITEDFVQEQYLDYRQVPNSDPVCYEFLWGPRAYAETSRIEVLKHWAKFSRCVPRFLQSLVDWASRNEEEGAQA
;
A
#
# COMPACT_ATOMS: atom_id res chain seq x y z
N PHE A 1 -31.23 -11.59 18.69
CA PHE A 1 -32.36 -10.86 19.31
C PHE A 1 -32.59 -9.60 18.47
N SER A 2 -33.39 -9.71 17.40
CA SER A 2 -34.82 -9.31 17.28
C SER A 2 -34.94 -7.83 16.91
N ALA A 3 -35.17 -7.50 15.62
CA ALA A 3 -36.46 -7.26 14.94
C ALA A 3 -36.83 -5.75 14.96
N LEU A 4 -36.74 -5.07 13.81
CA LEU A 4 -37.83 -4.70 12.89
C LEU A 4 -38.75 -3.61 13.44
N ASP A 5 -38.81 -2.47 12.72
CA ASP A 5 -40.10 -1.84 12.43
C ASP A 5 -40.02 -0.93 11.18
N ARG A 6 -40.86 -1.26 10.19
CA ARG A 6 -41.36 -0.36 9.14
C ARG A 6 -42.85 -0.15 9.46
N PRO A 7 -43.43 1.00 9.08
CA PRO A 7 -44.84 1.03 8.70
C PRO A 7 -45.00 1.24 7.19
N VAL A 8 -45.93 0.45 6.66
CA VAL A 8 -46.65 0.64 5.40
C VAL A 8 -47.89 1.50 5.71
N LEU A 9 -48.28 2.39 4.81
CA LEU A 9 -49.67 2.84 4.72
C LEU A 9 -50.06 3.05 3.26
N GLU A 10 -51.36 2.91 3.02
CA GLU A 10 -52.03 2.32 1.88
C GLU A 10 -52.35 3.26 0.71
N ASP A 11 -52.68 2.57 -0.36
CA ASP A 11 -53.25 2.95 -1.64
C ASP A 11 -54.70 3.44 -1.52
N HIS A 12 -55.05 4.50 -2.25
CA HIS A 12 -56.43 4.82 -2.64
C HIS A 12 -56.48 5.28 -4.09
N SER A 13 -56.88 4.35 -4.96
CA SER A 13 -57.44 4.59 -6.28
C SER A 13 -58.81 5.25 -6.21
N HIS A 14 -59.15 6.09 -7.20
CA HIS A 14 -60.50 6.23 -7.81
C HIS A 14 -60.35 6.96 -9.15
N GLY A 15 -60.82 6.32 -10.24
CA GLY A 15 -60.69 6.84 -11.61
C GLY A 15 -61.91 7.60 -12.12
N ALA A 16 -61.84 8.05 -13.38
CA ALA A 16 -62.97 8.11 -14.32
C ALA A 16 -62.51 8.51 -15.74
N HIS A 17 -63.13 7.85 -16.71
CA HIS A 17 -63.03 7.95 -18.17
C HIS A 17 -63.78 9.15 -18.79
N LYS A 18 -63.31 9.64 -19.95
CA LYS A 18 -64.08 9.90 -21.22
C LYS A 18 -63.12 10.43 -22.32
N GLU A 19 -62.89 9.69 -23.41
CA GLU A 19 -63.47 9.89 -24.78
C GLU A 19 -63.29 11.33 -25.32
N GLY A 20 -62.74 11.64 -26.50
CA GLY A 20 -62.22 10.92 -27.66
C GLY A 20 -62.22 11.89 -28.86
N GLN A 21 -61.25 11.85 -29.78
CA GLN A 21 -61.39 12.25 -31.21
C GLN A 21 -60.02 12.01 -31.90
N GLY A 22 -60.01 11.26 -33.01
CA GLY A 22 -58.80 10.96 -33.76
C GLY A 22 -58.38 12.05 -34.74
N ASP A 23 -57.15 11.93 -35.24
CA ASP A 23 -56.87 12.19 -36.64
C ASP A 23 -55.63 11.42 -37.09
N ASP A 24 -55.71 10.95 -38.33
CA ASP A 24 -54.88 9.97 -39.02
C ASP A 24 -53.74 10.69 -39.75
N CYS A 25 -52.49 10.20 -39.69
CA CYS A 25 -51.40 10.61 -40.58
C CYS A 25 -50.31 9.54 -40.61
N GLN A 26 -50.35 8.69 -41.64
CA GLN A 26 -49.29 7.76 -42.01
C GLN A 26 -48.04 8.53 -42.52
N GLY A 27 -46.85 8.10 -42.06
CA GLY A 27 -45.54 8.55 -42.51
C GLY A 27 -44.50 7.42 -42.36
N PRO A 28 -43.42 7.41 -43.16
CA PRO A 28 -42.89 6.21 -43.81
C PRO A 28 -41.95 5.34 -42.96
N GLU A 29 -41.88 4.05 -43.32
CA GLU A 29 -40.98 3.03 -42.81
C GLU A 29 -39.53 3.51 -42.68
N ALA A 30 -39.02 3.50 -41.44
CA ALA A 30 -37.59 3.67 -41.18
C ALA A 30 -36.85 2.35 -41.48
N VAL A 31 -36.01 2.41 -42.51
CA VAL A 31 -35.05 1.37 -42.89
C VAL A 31 -34.12 1.08 -41.71
N SER A 32 -34.19 -0.15 -41.19
CA SER A 32 -33.27 -0.66 -40.18
C SER A 32 -31.84 -0.74 -40.74
N ALA A 33 -30.97 0.16 -40.27
CA ALA A 33 -29.53 0.00 -40.41
C ALA A 33 -29.02 -1.06 -39.42
N PRO A 34 -28.05 -1.91 -39.79
CA PRO A 34 -27.55 -2.94 -38.88
C PRO A 34 -26.78 -2.24 -37.76
N ALA A 35 -27.16 -2.53 -36.51
CA ALA A 35 -26.40 -2.15 -35.34
C ALA A 35 -25.01 -2.75 -35.45
N GLY A 36 -24.03 -1.92 -35.79
CA GLY A 36 -22.63 -2.28 -35.71
C GLY A 36 -22.34 -2.76 -34.30
N LEU A 37 -21.86 -4.00 -34.19
CA LEU A 37 -21.30 -4.55 -32.97
C LEU A 37 -20.07 -3.72 -32.59
N VAL A 38 -20.28 -2.65 -31.82
CA VAL A 38 -19.21 -2.09 -31.01
C VAL A 38 -18.94 -3.14 -29.94
N PRO A 39 -17.74 -3.75 -29.85
CA PRO A 39 -17.42 -4.60 -28.72
C PRO A 39 -17.54 -3.72 -27.49
N ARG A 40 -18.55 -3.99 -26.66
CA ARG A 40 -18.72 -3.35 -25.36
C ARG A 40 -17.60 -3.91 -24.49
N SER A 41 -16.42 -3.30 -24.56
CA SER A 41 -15.33 -3.57 -23.62
C SER A 41 -15.88 -3.18 -22.25
N SER A 42 -16.31 -4.18 -21.49
CA SER A 42 -16.68 -3.98 -20.09
C SER A 42 -15.50 -3.29 -19.41
N PRO A 43 -15.73 -2.17 -18.69
CA PRO A 43 -14.65 -1.46 -18.02
C PRO A 43 -13.94 -2.43 -17.08
N VAL A 44 -12.62 -2.54 -17.21
CA VAL A 44 -11.79 -3.42 -16.37
C VAL A 44 -11.85 -2.90 -14.94
N SER A 45 -12.20 -3.76 -13.98
CA SER A 45 -12.40 -3.34 -12.59
C SER A 45 -11.05 -3.07 -11.89
N PRO A 46 -11.00 -2.15 -10.92
CA PRO A 46 -9.79 -1.93 -10.13
C PRO A 46 -9.28 -3.21 -9.43
N GLU A 47 -10.20 -4.08 -9.01
CA GLU A 47 -9.89 -5.36 -8.36
C GLU A 47 -9.22 -6.36 -9.31
N SER A 48 -9.65 -6.41 -10.57
CA SER A 48 -9.01 -7.31 -11.54
C SER A 48 -7.58 -6.86 -11.82
N LEU A 49 -7.33 -5.55 -11.93
CA LEU A 49 -5.98 -5.02 -12.08
C LEU A 49 -5.10 -5.26 -10.85
N MET A 50 -5.66 -5.16 -9.64
CA MET A 50 -4.96 -5.54 -8.40
C MET A 50 -4.61 -7.03 -8.39
N ARG A 51 -5.49 -7.91 -8.88
CA ARG A 51 -5.22 -9.35 -8.95
C ARG A 51 -4.04 -9.66 -9.89
N GLU A 52 -3.98 -9.03 -11.06
CA GLU A 52 -2.85 -9.15 -11.98
C GLU A 52 -1.55 -8.59 -11.36
N ALA A 53 -1.66 -7.51 -10.57
CA ALA A 53 -0.51 -6.96 -9.88
C ALA A 53 0.02 -7.93 -8.80
N ILE A 54 -0.88 -8.54 -8.02
CA ILE A 54 -0.53 -9.54 -7.00
C ILE A 54 0.11 -10.78 -7.64
N SER A 55 -0.33 -11.22 -8.83
CA SER A 55 0.30 -12.35 -9.51
C SER A 55 1.70 -12.07 -10.03
N LEU A 56 2.06 -10.80 -10.24
CA LEU A 56 3.43 -10.38 -10.61
C LEU A 56 4.39 -10.37 -9.42
N VAL A 57 3.91 -10.10 -8.20
CA VAL A 57 4.78 -9.89 -7.03
C VAL A 57 5.73 -11.07 -6.77
N PRO A 58 5.31 -12.36 -6.80
CA PRO A 58 6.24 -13.47 -6.55
C PRO A 58 7.41 -13.54 -7.53
N SER A 59 7.19 -13.28 -8.83
CA SER A 59 8.27 -13.30 -9.82
C SER A 59 9.21 -12.10 -9.65
N LEU A 60 8.68 -10.94 -9.27
CA LEU A 60 9.47 -9.76 -8.95
C LEU A 60 10.34 -9.99 -7.70
N LEU A 61 9.80 -10.61 -6.65
CA LEU A 61 10.56 -10.97 -5.45
C LEU A 61 11.67 -11.97 -5.77
N LEU A 62 11.42 -12.93 -6.67
CA LEU A 62 12.45 -13.86 -7.14
C LEU A 62 13.58 -13.10 -7.87
N LYS A 63 13.23 -12.17 -8.77
CA LYS A 63 14.23 -11.32 -9.45
C LYS A 63 15.04 -10.48 -8.46
N TYR A 64 14.41 -9.95 -7.42
CA TYR A 64 15.09 -9.23 -6.34
C TYR A 64 16.08 -10.13 -5.57
N GLN A 65 15.70 -11.37 -5.26
CA GLN A 65 16.58 -12.34 -4.59
C GLN A 65 17.76 -12.75 -5.47
N MET A 66 17.51 -12.96 -6.77
CA MET A 66 18.53 -13.31 -7.75
C MET A 66 19.41 -12.14 -8.17
N LYS A 67 19.07 -10.90 -7.74
CA LYS A 67 19.71 -9.65 -8.17
C LYS A 67 19.75 -9.50 -9.69
N GLU A 68 18.68 -9.95 -10.35
CA GLU A 68 18.54 -9.88 -11.81
C GLU A 68 17.60 -8.73 -12.22
N PRO A 69 17.86 -8.09 -13.36
CA PRO A 69 16.88 -7.18 -13.95
C PRO A 69 15.66 -7.96 -14.47
N ILE A 70 14.54 -7.26 -14.59
CA ILE A 70 13.32 -7.74 -15.23
C ILE A 70 12.84 -6.75 -16.29
N THR A 71 12.42 -7.28 -17.44
CA THR A 71 11.90 -6.50 -18.56
C THR A 71 10.38 -6.42 -18.53
N LYS A 72 9.82 -5.39 -19.18
CA LYS A 72 8.37 -5.32 -19.42
C LYS A 72 7.82 -6.57 -20.12
N ALA A 73 8.56 -7.13 -21.08
CA ALA A 73 8.15 -8.32 -21.81
C ALA A 73 8.02 -9.54 -20.88
N GLU A 74 8.99 -9.75 -19.97
CA GLU A 74 8.91 -10.82 -18.97
C GLU A 74 7.72 -10.61 -18.02
N MET A 75 7.46 -9.38 -17.57
CA MET A 75 6.30 -9.09 -16.72
C MET A 75 4.97 -9.39 -17.43
N LEU A 76 4.85 -9.08 -18.73
CA LEU A 76 3.64 -9.33 -19.50
C LEU A 76 3.27 -10.82 -19.61
N ASN A 77 4.22 -11.75 -19.38
CA ASN A 77 3.94 -13.19 -19.33
C ASN A 77 3.06 -13.59 -18.14
N TYR A 78 3.05 -12.79 -17.08
CA TYR A 78 2.24 -13.03 -15.88
C TYR A 78 0.91 -12.25 -15.90
N VAL A 79 0.70 -11.40 -16.91
CA VAL A 79 -0.52 -10.62 -17.08
C VAL A 79 -1.39 -11.25 -18.16
N ARG A 80 -2.67 -11.46 -17.86
CA ARG A 80 -3.61 -11.97 -18.85
C ARG A 80 -3.58 -11.13 -20.13
N ARG A 81 -3.65 -11.78 -21.31
CA ARG A 81 -3.69 -11.10 -22.62
C ARG A 81 -4.74 -9.99 -22.68
N SER A 82 -5.93 -10.23 -22.11
CA SER A 82 -7.02 -9.24 -22.04
C SER A 82 -6.75 -8.02 -21.17
N HIS A 83 -5.69 -8.04 -20.35
CA HIS A 83 -5.30 -6.96 -19.43
C HIS A 83 -3.96 -6.31 -19.81
N GLN A 84 -3.30 -6.74 -20.89
CA GLN A 84 -1.98 -6.20 -21.28
C GLN A 84 -2.03 -4.72 -21.67
N ASP A 85 -3.14 -4.23 -22.23
CA ASP A 85 -3.34 -2.80 -22.51
C ASP A 85 -3.38 -1.95 -21.23
N TYR A 86 -3.72 -2.57 -20.10
CA TYR A 86 -3.77 -1.94 -18.78
C TYR A 86 -2.48 -2.17 -17.97
N PHE A 87 -1.41 -2.66 -18.62
CA PHE A 87 -0.14 -2.94 -17.96
C PHE A 87 0.39 -1.76 -17.14
N PRO A 88 0.35 -0.49 -17.56
CA PRO A 88 0.82 0.61 -16.72
C PRO A 88 0.13 0.67 -15.35
N ALA A 89 -1.17 0.39 -15.31
CA ALA A 89 -1.95 0.39 -14.08
C ALA A 89 -1.74 -0.87 -13.23
N VAL A 90 -1.41 -2.00 -13.85
CA VAL A 90 -0.99 -3.23 -13.16
C VAL A 90 0.41 -3.06 -12.57
N PHE A 91 1.34 -2.55 -13.38
CA PHE A 91 2.73 -2.27 -13.00
C PHE A 91 2.79 -1.31 -11.82
N SER A 92 2.08 -0.16 -11.88
CA SER A 92 2.04 0.79 -10.76
C SER A 92 1.60 0.13 -9.46
N ARG A 93 0.55 -0.70 -9.48
CA ARG A 93 0.05 -1.41 -8.30
C ARG A 93 1.05 -2.45 -7.78
N ALA A 94 1.72 -3.17 -8.68
CA ALA A 94 2.75 -4.13 -8.29
C ALA A 94 3.96 -3.42 -7.66
N SER A 95 4.40 -2.29 -8.24
CA SER A 95 5.45 -1.46 -7.69
C SER A 95 5.08 -0.86 -6.34
N ASP A 96 3.83 -0.43 -6.15
CA ASP A 96 3.37 0.07 -4.85
C ASP A 96 3.30 -1.05 -3.80
N CYS A 97 2.88 -2.26 -4.19
CA CYS A 97 2.92 -3.45 -3.32
C CYS A 97 4.35 -3.79 -2.89
N LEU A 98 5.29 -3.84 -3.85
CA LEU A 98 6.71 -4.06 -3.57
C LEU A 98 7.28 -3.01 -2.60
N ARG A 99 6.95 -1.74 -2.84
CA ARG A 99 7.47 -0.64 -2.03
C ARG A 99 6.88 -0.62 -0.63
N LEU A 100 5.56 -0.77 -0.47
CA LEU A 100 4.88 -0.72 0.83
C LEU A 100 5.10 -1.97 1.68
N VAL A 101 4.90 -3.15 1.10
CA VAL A 101 4.87 -4.40 1.88
C VAL A 101 6.27 -4.95 2.08
N PHE A 102 7.12 -4.83 1.05
CA PHE A 102 8.44 -5.46 1.03
C PHE A 102 9.59 -4.46 1.12
N GLY A 103 9.32 -3.15 1.02
CA GLY A 103 10.36 -2.13 1.06
C GLY A 103 11.27 -2.17 -0.17
N ILE A 104 10.75 -2.56 -1.34
CA ILE A 104 11.52 -2.70 -2.58
C ILE A 104 11.09 -1.63 -3.60
N GLU A 105 12.06 -0.87 -4.12
CA GLU A 105 11.85 0.05 -5.23
C GLU A 105 12.24 -0.61 -6.56
N MET A 106 11.37 -0.49 -7.56
CA MET A 106 11.74 -0.75 -8.95
C MET A 106 12.35 0.50 -9.55
N ARG A 107 13.55 0.38 -10.12
CA ARG A 107 14.25 1.46 -10.83
C ARG A 107 14.52 1.05 -12.25
N GLU A 108 14.17 1.91 -13.19
CA GLU A 108 14.47 1.72 -14.61
C GLU A 108 15.97 1.91 -14.85
N VAL A 109 16.57 0.99 -15.62
CA VAL A 109 17.99 1.01 -15.95
C VAL A 109 18.23 1.73 -17.28
N ASP A 110 17.35 1.51 -18.26
CA ASP A 110 17.50 1.99 -19.63
C ASP A 110 16.14 2.43 -20.20
N PRO A 111 15.97 3.71 -20.56
CA PRO A 111 14.76 4.19 -21.22
C PRO A 111 14.50 3.58 -22.60
N SER A 112 15.53 3.06 -23.27
CA SER A 112 15.43 2.48 -24.62
C SER A 112 14.98 1.01 -24.61
N SER A 113 15.16 0.33 -23.48
CA SER A 113 14.70 -1.03 -23.22
C SER A 113 14.15 -1.09 -21.80
N PRO A 114 12.81 -1.08 -21.61
CA PRO A 114 12.17 -0.91 -20.31
C PRO A 114 12.48 -2.12 -19.41
N SER A 115 13.62 -2.02 -18.75
CA SER A 115 14.27 -3.00 -17.90
C SER A 115 14.47 -2.37 -16.53
N TYR A 116 14.17 -3.13 -15.50
CA TYR A 116 14.05 -2.64 -14.14
C TYR A 116 14.92 -3.48 -13.23
N ILE A 117 15.66 -2.82 -12.34
CA ILE A 117 16.30 -3.43 -11.19
C ILE A 117 15.42 -3.23 -9.96
N LEU A 118 15.52 -4.18 -9.03
CA LEU A 118 14.83 -4.13 -7.75
C LEU A 118 15.85 -3.86 -6.65
N VAL A 119 15.65 -2.77 -5.91
CA VAL A 119 16.58 -2.31 -4.87
C VAL A 119 15.84 -2.07 -3.56
N THR A 120 16.56 -2.19 -2.45
CA THR A 120 16.02 -1.86 -1.13
C THR A 120 15.70 -0.37 -1.05
N SER A 121 14.52 -0.05 -0.51
CA SER A 121 14.07 1.32 -0.31
C SER A 121 14.92 2.04 0.73
N LEU A 122 15.03 3.36 0.60
CA LEU A 122 15.80 4.23 1.50
C LEU A 122 17.28 3.90 1.63
N GLY A 123 17.82 3.03 0.75
CA GLY A 123 19.22 2.60 0.85
C GLY A 123 19.50 1.73 2.08
N LEU A 124 18.46 1.23 2.75
CA LEU A 124 18.63 0.40 3.94
C LEU A 124 19.42 -0.86 3.61
N THR A 125 20.37 -1.19 4.48
CA THR A 125 21.25 -2.35 4.33
C THR A 125 20.78 -3.56 5.13
N TYR A 126 19.56 -3.50 5.69
CA TYR A 126 18.91 -4.63 6.35
C TYR A 126 18.82 -5.79 5.36
N ASP A 127 19.79 -6.69 5.47
CA ASP A 127 19.92 -7.85 4.61
C ASP A 127 19.67 -9.10 5.45
N GLU A 128 18.42 -9.52 5.43
CA GLU A 128 17.98 -10.73 6.12
C GLU A 128 18.50 -12.02 5.45
N MET A 129 19.21 -11.91 4.33
CA MET A 129 19.81 -13.05 3.62
C MET A 129 20.82 -13.85 4.45
N LEU A 130 21.25 -13.32 5.61
CA LEU A 130 22.16 -14.00 6.54
C LEU A 130 21.45 -14.87 7.60
N SER A 131 20.13 -14.72 7.82
CA SER A 131 19.36 -15.59 8.71
C SER A 131 18.30 -16.36 7.92
N ASP A 132 18.66 -17.59 7.54
CA ASP A 132 17.87 -18.56 6.77
C ASP A 132 17.38 -18.07 5.39
N LYS A 133 17.91 -18.71 4.35
CA LYS A 133 17.79 -18.43 2.90
C LYS A 133 16.36 -18.57 2.31
N GLN A 134 15.31 -18.33 3.08
CA GLN A 134 13.91 -18.54 2.68
C GLN A 134 12.92 -17.55 3.36
N GLY A 135 13.37 -16.33 3.66
CA GLY A 135 12.53 -15.26 4.21
C GLY A 135 11.94 -14.33 3.13
N MET A 136 10.74 -13.79 3.39
CA MET A 136 10.21 -12.65 2.63
C MET A 136 10.89 -11.37 3.12
N PRO A 137 11.20 -10.39 2.24
CA PRO A 137 11.83 -9.14 2.67
C PRO A 137 11.02 -8.42 3.75
N LYS A 138 11.65 -8.14 4.89
CA LYS A 138 11.03 -7.45 6.04
C LYS A 138 11.29 -5.94 6.07
N THR A 139 12.05 -5.41 5.12
CA THR A 139 12.39 -3.99 5.02
C THR A 139 11.15 -3.10 4.95
N GLY A 140 10.07 -3.55 4.29
CA GLY A 140 8.81 -2.80 4.25
C GLY A 140 8.24 -2.56 5.65
N LEU A 141 8.22 -3.60 6.50
CA LEU A 141 7.79 -3.46 7.89
C LEU A 141 8.72 -2.54 8.67
N LEU A 142 10.03 -2.64 8.47
CA LEU A 142 11.00 -1.75 9.11
C LEU A 142 10.74 -0.26 8.76
N ILE A 143 10.49 0.06 7.49
CA ILE A 143 10.17 1.44 7.08
C ILE A 143 8.86 1.89 7.71
N ILE A 144 7.89 0.99 7.87
CA ILE A 144 6.61 1.29 8.52
C ILE A 144 6.83 1.63 9.99
N THR A 145 7.59 0.81 10.73
CA THR A 145 7.86 1.02 12.16
C THR A 145 8.63 2.31 12.40
N LEU A 146 9.66 2.58 11.58
CA LEU A 146 10.40 3.85 11.63
C LEU A 146 9.48 5.04 11.37
N GLY A 147 8.56 4.92 10.40
CA GLY A 147 7.59 5.97 10.07
C GLY A 147 6.63 6.30 11.22
N ILE A 148 6.08 5.28 11.89
CA ILE A 148 5.19 5.47 13.05
C ILE A 148 5.91 6.27 14.14
N ILE A 149 7.17 5.91 14.45
CA ILE A 149 7.95 6.60 15.49
C ILE A 149 8.18 8.08 15.13
N VAL A 150 8.43 8.39 13.86
CA VAL A 150 8.60 9.79 13.42
C VAL A 150 7.30 10.58 13.54
N VAL A 151 6.16 9.97 13.17
CA VAL A 151 4.83 10.62 13.29
C VAL A 151 4.48 10.90 14.75
N GLU A 152 4.89 10.03 15.68
CA GLU A 152 4.69 10.20 17.13
C GLU A 152 5.73 11.12 17.81
N GLY A 153 6.60 11.79 17.05
CA GLY A 153 7.54 12.75 17.62
C GLY A 153 8.86 12.13 18.09
N ASN A 154 9.36 11.13 17.37
CA ASN A 154 10.63 10.38 17.59
C ASN A 154 10.61 9.38 18.75
N CYS A 155 9.49 9.23 19.43
CA CYS A 155 9.27 8.24 20.46
C CYS A 155 7.81 7.82 20.44
N ALA A 156 7.55 6.52 20.29
CA ALA A 156 6.18 6.00 20.28
C ALA A 156 5.97 5.06 21.46
N SER A 157 4.92 5.26 22.25
CA SER A 157 4.54 4.29 23.27
C SER A 157 4.19 2.94 22.62
N GLU A 158 4.45 1.82 23.31
CA GLU A 158 4.18 0.48 22.78
C GLU A 158 2.71 0.36 22.33
N GLN A 159 1.78 0.96 23.07
CA GLN A 159 0.35 0.98 22.73
C GLN A 159 0.10 1.66 21.38
N VAL A 160 0.50 2.92 21.22
CA VAL A 160 0.26 3.70 19.98
C VAL A 160 0.97 3.05 18.80
N PHE A 161 2.17 2.51 19.02
CA PHE A 161 2.93 1.82 18.00
C PHE A 161 2.20 0.58 17.45
N TRP A 162 1.67 -0.28 18.33
CA TRP A 162 0.90 -1.45 17.89
C TRP A 162 -0.47 -1.08 17.32
N GLU A 163 -1.11 -0.01 17.80
CA GLU A 163 -2.33 0.54 17.18
C GLU A 163 -2.04 0.98 15.74
N GLY A 164 -0.92 1.66 15.49
CA GLY A 164 -0.44 2.03 14.17
C GLY A 164 -0.28 0.83 13.22
N LEU A 165 0.37 -0.22 13.69
CA LEU A 165 0.58 -1.46 12.93
C LEU A 165 -0.73 -2.23 12.69
N SER A 166 -1.68 -2.17 13.62
CA SER A 166 -2.96 -2.86 13.51
C SER A 166 -3.80 -2.35 12.33
N MET A 167 -3.70 -1.05 12.01
CA MET A 167 -4.33 -0.45 10.83
C MET A 167 -3.80 -1.05 9.51
N MET A 168 -2.57 -1.56 9.54
CA MET A 168 -1.92 -2.25 8.42
C MET A 168 -2.08 -3.77 8.47
N GLY A 169 -2.89 -4.29 9.41
CA GLY A 169 -3.15 -5.72 9.57
C GLY A 169 -2.04 -6.50 10.30
N VAL A 170 -1.09 -5.80 10.95
CA VAL A 170 0.01 -6.42 11.71
C VAL A 170 -0.29 -6.31 13.20
N TYR A 171 -0.30 -7.45 13.92
CA TYR A 171 -0.71 -7.51 15.31
C TYR A 171 0.34 -8.18 16.19
N ALA A 172 0.54 -7.65 17.40
CA ALA A 172 1.33 -8.32 18.42
C ALA A 172 0.70 -9.68 18.79
N GLY A 173 1.52 -10.74 18.84
CA GLY A 173 1.08 -12.07 19.29
C GLY A 173 0.26 -12.87 18.27
N ARG A 174 0.05 -12.37 17.05
CA ARG A 174 -0.53 -13.15 15.94
C ARG A 174 0.53 -13.40 14.88
N GLU A 175 0.57 -14.63 14.37
CA GLU A 175 1.46 -14.94 13.26
C GLU A 175 0.96 -14.26 11.98
N HIS A 176 1.85 -13.52 11.33
CA HIS A 176 1.61 -12.82 10.07
C HIS A 176 2.21 -13.64 8.92
N TYR A 177 1.46 -13.77 7.82
CA TYR A 177 1.87 -14.60 6.68
C TYR A 177 3.27 -14.26 6.14
N PHE A 178 3.61 -12.98 6.02
CA PHE A 178 4.92 -12.53 5.51
C PHE A 178 5.98 -12.40 6.62
N TYR A 179 5.59 -11.96 7.81
CA TYR A 179 6.52 -11.51 8.85
C TYR A 179 6.69 -12.52 9.99
N ARG A 180 5.98 -13.65 9.92
CA ARG A 180 5.92 -14.68 10.95
C ARG A 180 5.51 -14.09 12.30
N ASN A 181 6.40 -13.94 13.27
CA ASN A 181 6.09 -13.35 14.56
C ASN A 181 6.46 -11.85 14.56
N PRO A 182 5.50 -10.91 14.41
CA PRO A 182 5.83 -9.49 14.32
C PRO A 182 6.37 -8.93 15.63
N ARG A 183 5.92 -9.46 16.79
CA ARG A 183 6.41 -9.02 18.10
C ARG A 183 7.90 -9.32 18.22
N LYS A 184 8.29 -10.58 17.98
CA LYS A 184 9.70 -11.00 18.01
C LYS A 184 10.53 -10.18 17.03
N LEU A 185 10.07 -10.07 15.79
CA LEU A 185 10.77 -9.32 14.74
C LEU A 185 11.05 -7.87 15.15
N ILE A 186 10.07 -7.19 15.71
CA ILE A 186 10.19 -5.77 16.03
C ILE A 186 10.96 -5.55 17.35
N THR A 187 10.67 -6.30 18.40
CA THR A 187 11.27 -6.07 19.73
C THR A 187 12.60 -6.78 19.94
N GLU A 188 12.94 -7.76 19.10
CA GLU A 188 14.20 -8.49 19.18
C GLU A 188 15.02 -8.26 17.92
N ASP A 189 14.59 -8.72 16.75
CA ASP A 189 15.45 -8.74 15.55
C ASP A 189 15.82 -7.30 15.12
N PHE A 190 14.87 -6.37 15.01
CA PHE A 190 15.16 -4.97 14.66
C PHE A 190 15.93 -4.20 15.75
N VAL A 191 15.85 -4.64 17.00
CA VAL A 191 16.64 -4.07 18.11
C VAL A 191 18.08 -4.59 18.07
N GLN A 192 18.27 -5.88 17.82
CA GLN A 192 19.57 -6.50 17.63
C GLN A 192 20.30 -5.92 16.42
N GLU A 193 19.59 -5.67 15.32
CA GLU A 193 20.09 -5.01 14.13
C GLU A 193 20.25 -3.49 14.30
N GLN A 194 19.97 -2.95 15.50
CA GLN A 194 20.17 -1.55 15.88
C GLN A 194 19.33 -0.53 15.09
N TYR A 195 18.26 -0.97 14.44
CA TYR A 195 17.31 -0.07 13.80
C TYR A 195 16.32 0.52 14.80
N LEU A 196 15.97 -0.22 15.84
CA LEU A 196 15.07 0.22 16.89
C LEU A 196 15.75 0.16 18.26
N ASP A 197 15.35 1.05 19.15
CA ASP A 197 15.56 0.91 20.59
C ASP A 197 14.19 0.66 21.23
N TYR A 198 14.09 -0.41 22.01
CA TYR A 198 12.88 -0.80 22.73
C TYR A 198 13.19 -0.84 24.22
N ARG A 199 12.65 0.12 24.96
CA ARG A 199 13.04 0.34 26.35
C ARG A 199 11.84 0.62 27.25
N GLN A 200 12.02 0.34 28.53
CA GLN A 200 11.05 0.70 29.55
C GLN A 200 11.08 2.21 29.80
N VAL A 201 9.90 2.82 29.90
CA VAL A 201 9.75 4.22 30.29
C VAL A 201 10.16 4.38 31.75
N PRO A 202 11.16 5.23 32.07
CA PRO A 202 11.64 5.42 33.44
C PRO A 202 10.51 5.85 34.38
N ASN A 203 10.41 5.22 35.54
CA ASN A 203 9.43 5.53 36.59
C ASN A 203 7.96 5.43 36.15
N SER A 204 7.65 4.63 35.13
CA SER A 204 6.27 4.35 34.72
C SER A 204 5.56 3.43 35.73
N ASP A 205 4.37 3.85 36.18
CA ASP A 205 3.44 3.03 36.97
C ASP A 205 2.03 3.15 36.37
N PRO A 206 1.50 2.10 35.71
CA PRO A 206 2.12 0.78 35.51
C PRO A 206 3.31 0.81 34.54
N VAL A 207 4.13 -0.25 34.54
CA VAL A 207 5.27 -0.41 33.64
C VAL A 207 4.85 -0.24 32.18
N CYS A 208 5.48 0.72 31.50
CA CYS A 208 5.24 1.03 30.10
C CYS A 208 6.54 0.91 29.28
N TYR A 209 6.39 0.61 28.00
CA TYR A 209 7.50 0.54 27.04
C TYR A 209 7.30 1.54 25.90
N GLU A 210 8.40 1.94 25.29
CA GLU A 210 8.43 2.85 24.15
C GLU A 210 9.44 2.38 23.09
N PHE A 211 9.20 2.79 21.85
CA PHE A 211 10.05 2.56 20.69
C PHE A 211 10.69 3.88 20.25
N LEU A 212 11.99 3.80 19.96
CA LEU A 212 12.77 4.87 19.34
C LEU A 212 13.56 4.32 18.16
N TRP A 213 14.08 5.22 17.33
CA TRP A 213 15.08 4.84 16.33
C TRP A 213 16.39 4.47 17.02
N GLY A 214 16.98 3.35 16.59
CA GLY A 214 18.32 2.93 16.98
C GLY A 214 19.41 3.63 16.13
N PRO A 215 20.69 3.44 16.49
CA PRO A 215 21.80 4.15 15.85
C PRO A 215 21.95 3.81 14.36
N ARG A 216 21.61 2.58 13.94
CA ARG A 216 21.72 2.18 12.53
C ARG A 216 20.65 2.84 11.66
N ALA A 217 19.44 3.06 12.20
CA ALA A 217 18.41 3.79 11.48
C ALA A 217 18.89 5.21 11.13
N TYR A 218 19.50 5.92 12.09
CA TYR A 218 20.08 7.24 11.87
C TYR A 218 21.28 7.25 10.92
N ALA A 219 22.05 6.16 10.88
CA ALA A 219 23.20 6.05 10.00
C ALA A 219 22.81 5.81 8.52
N GLU A 220 21.70 5.09 8.30
CA GLU A 220 21.30 4.66 6.96
C GLU A 220 20.21 5.52 6.32
N THR A 221 19.38 6.18 7.11
CA THR A 221 18.29 7.03 6.62
C THR A 221 18.06 8.22 7.53
N SER A 222 17.40 9.24 6.99
CA SER A 222 16.88 10.39 7.75
C SER A 222 15.37 10.25 8.01
N ARG A 223 14.87 10.99 9.01
CA ARG A 223 13.43 11.10 9.28
C ARG A 223 12.72 11.73 8.09
N ILE A 224 13.37 12.71 7.47
CA ILE A 224 12.89 13.37 6.26
C ILE A 224 12.72 12.35 5.13
N GLU A 225 13.69 11.47 4.91
CA GLU A 225 13.62 10.45 3.86
C GLU A 225 12.51 9.44 4.12
N VAL A 226 12.33 8.99 5.36
CA VAL A 226 11.20 8.13 5.75
C VAL A 226 9.87 8.83 5.47
N LEU A 227 9.70 10.09 5.88
CA LEU A 227 8.47 10.84 5.62
C LEU A 227 8.23 11.08 4.12
N LYS A 228 9.27 11.40 3.36
CA LYS A 228 9.20 11.52 1.88
C LYS A 228 8.80 10.20 1.23
N HIS A 229 9.29 9.08 1.77
CA HIS A 229 8.90 7.76 1.29
C HIS A 229 7.42 7.49 1.54
N TRP A 230 6.93 7.79 2.74
CA TRP A 230 5.51 7.69 3.11
C TRP A 230 4.60 8.63 2.28
N ALA A 231 5.10 9.82 1.95
CA ALA A 231 4.37 10.81 1.15
C ALA A 231 3.99 10.31 -0.24
N LYS A 232 4.75 9.36 -0.81
CA LYS A 232 4.45 8.76 -2.12
C LYS A 232 3.14 7.96 -2.10
N PHE A 233 2.66 7.56 -0.93
CA PHE A 233 1.50 6.66 -0.77
C PHE A 233 0.30 7.32 -0.11
N SER A 234 0.56 8.30 0.76
CA SER A 234 -0.51 8.99 1.44
C SER A 234 -1.26 9.84 0.41
N ARG A 235 -2.57 9.58 0.27
CA ARG A 235 -3.50 10.58 -0.27
C ARG A 235 -3.74 11.72 0.74
N CYS A 236 -3.19 11.59 1.96
CA CYS A 236 -3.25 12.59 3.00
C CYS A 236 -2.58 13.88 2.52
N VAL A 237 -3.23 14.99 2.86
CA VAL A 237 -2.96 16.31 2.30
C VAL A 237 -1.47 16.65 2.40
N PRO A 238 -0.82 17.07 1.30
CA PRO A 238 0.60 17.42 1.26
C PRO A 238 1.06 18.32 2.41
N ARG A 239 0.17 19.16 2.96
CA ARG A 239 0.46 20.07 4.08
C ARG A 239 0.78 19.37 5.41
N PHE A 240 0.12 18.26 5.75
CA PHE A 240 0.42 17.55 7.01
C PHE A 240 1.80 16.91 6.93
N LEU A 241 2.09 16.23 5.82
CA LEU A 241 3.41 15.66 5.57
C LEU A 241 4.50 16.72 5.43
N GLN A 242 4.21 17.85 4.78
CA GLN A 242 5.15 18.97 4.71
C GLN A 242 5.46 19.50 6.11
N SER A 243 4.45 19.63 6.98
CA SER A 243 4.66 20.06 8.36
C SER A 243 5.54 19.08 9.15
N LEU A 244 5.36 17.77 8.95
CA LEU A 244 6.22 16.73 9.55
C LEU A 244 7.65 16.78 8.99
N VAL A 245 7.81 16.99 7.67
CA VAL A 245 9.14 17.14 7.04
C VAL A 245 9.86 18.39 7.56
N ASP A 246 9.15 19.51 7.69
CA ASP A 246 9.71 20.75 8.21
C ASP A 246 10.12 20.59 9.69
N TRP A 247 9.31 19.87 10.47
CA TRP A 247 9.66 19.52 11.85
C TRP A 247 10.88 18.58 11.91
N ALA A 248 10.92 17.54 11.08
CA ALA A 248 12.06 16.61 11.02
C ALA A 248 13.37 17.34 10.67
N SER A 249 13.33 18.28 9.74
CA SER A 249 14.49 19.08 9.32
C SER A 249 15.07 19.90 10.47
N ARG A 250 14.22 20.54 11.28
CA ARG A 250 14.67 21.32 12.45
C ARG A 250 15.34 20.44 13.51
N ASN A 251 14.81 19.24 13.75
CA ASN A 251 15.33 18.32 14.77
C ASN A 251 16.54 17.49 14.30
N GLU A 252 16.83 17.42 13.00
CA GLU A 252 18.06 16.82 12.47
C GLU A 252 19.26 17.76 12.61
N GLU A 253 19.06 19.07 12.47
CA GLU A 253 20.11 20.09 12.63
C GLU A 253 20.57 20.21 14.10
N GLU A 254 19.66 20.05 15.07
CA GLU A 254 19.98 20.12 16.50
C GLU A 254 20.78 18.90 17.00
N GLY A 255 20.59 17.71 16.40
CA GLY A 255 21.36 16.51 16.72
C GLY A 255 22.76 16.47 16.10
N ALA A 256 23.02 17.26 15.06
CA ALA A 256 24.35 17.36 14.43
C ALA A 256 25.29 18.36 15.14
N GLN A 257 24.77 19.13 16.11
CA GLN A 257 25.53 20.11 16.89
C GLN A 257 25.85 19.66 18.34
N ALA A 258 25.50 18.42 18.70
CA ALA A 258 25.72 17.84 20.04
C ALA A 258 26.85 16.80 20.04
#